data_AF-A0A7C2FA11-F1
#
_entry.id   AF-A0A7C2FA11-F1
#
_cell.length_a   1.000
_cell.length_b   1.000
_cell.length_c   1.000
_cell.angle_alpha   90.00
_cell.angle_beta   90.00
_cell.angle_gamma   90.00
#
_symmetry.space_group_name_H-M   'P 1'
#
loop_
_entity.id
_entity.type
_entity.pdbx_description
1 polymer ?
#
loop_
_entity_poly.entity_id
_entity_poly.type
_entity_poly.pdbx_seq_one_letter_code
_entity_poly.pdbx_strand_id
1 'polypeptide(L)'
;MFRFLPLSKAMSVLWRGFLWGYNRAVQGKGWLGAGLLFGVAFGIRLIGIGWGLPNAQHHFSYHPDEWLVLAVSYFNLNPYAGDWLPHFYNYGSLPLYLWSIWLHWLAAIGLLPALPDNADALQIAEWRAAAHWWARILVALMSSSTALVVARTMARMASERAGWVAGLAMAFAPAFVIHSHFQTVDGPTIFFVALALWSSVALFDTARPTRTLMWGAVWAGCAAGCKYNAGLVLLAPLISFWLRAHGERHPFVRTMACAAGAFGIATGVFLLVCPGAWAEPKAFWRDFRYELLHVQRGHGEIFTRTGSGWLFHIRPNLTIGFGALPLLISVLGWLMVGIRRREATGILIASLAYFALIGSAEVRFLRYTFPLYPMLALGLGWLVPAGLLWRHSFLSRGAAIASLFALVWQLGWTAALTACMLRPDPREQAIRWFEAHVPAGCTVAFPTVPWFYTPPFYPDTGELRWQDRLQLMYVARSPYRLIALAPPEWDVSALQRVQPDYVVISDFEERDVKRIGRADYRAFMAVIQRDYRLVRVFRNDPRPLAHADALPHDLLYICPAIWVYATR
;
A
#
# COMPACT_ATOMS: atom_id res chain seq x y z
N MET A 1 -32.61 28.46 6.17
CA MET A 1 -31.85 28.36 7.44
C MET A 1 -31.80 26.89 7.85
N PHE A 2 -30.90 26.10 7.26
CA PHE A 2 -30.80 24.65 7.53
C PHE A 2 -29.91 24.43 8.77
N ARG A 3 -30.50 23.98 9.87
CA ARG A 3 -29.75 23.57 11.07
C ARG A 3 -29.00 22.28 10.77
N PHE A 4 -27.68 22.37 10.62
CA PHE A 4 -26.78 21.22 10.63
C PHE A 4 -26.92 20.45 11.95
N LEU A 5 -27.27 19.16 11.88
CA LEU A 5 -27.06 18.26 13.01
C LEU A 5 -25.54 18.16 13.24
N PRO A 6 -25.04 18.28 14.48
CA PRO A 6 -23.61 18.15 14.74
C PRO A 6 -23.11 16.74 14.41
N LEU A 7 -22.03 16.68 13.62
CA LEU A 7 -21.30 15.46 13.20
C LEU A 7 -21.06 14.45 14.35
N SER A 8 -20.99 14.94 15.58
CA SER A 8 -20.82 14.15 16.81
C SER A 8 -21.94 13.12 17.04
N LYS A 9 -23.18 13.40 16.63
CA LYS A 9 -24.30 12.45 16.81
C LYS A 9 -24.26 11.31 15.80
N ALA A 10 -23.96 11.59 14.52
CA ALA A 10 -23.85 10.58 13.47
C ALA A 10 -22.67 9.62 13.71
N MET A 11 -21.51 10.15 14.12
CA MET A 11 -20.39 9.31 14.57
C MET A 11 -20.76 8.50 15.82
N SER A 12 -21.51 9.08 16.78
CA SER A 12 -21.93 8.33 17.97
C SER A 12 -22.89 7.17 17.67
N VAL A 13 -23.68 7.21 16.60
CA VAL A 13 -24.63 6.14 16.25
C VAL A 13 -23.92 4.98 15.56
N LEU A 14 -22.97 5.26 14.66
CA LEU A 14 -22.10 4.24 14.07
C LEU A 14 -21.18 3.58 15.13
N TRP A 15 -20.70 4.35 16.12
CA TRP A 15 -19.84 3.83 17.19
C TRP A 15 -20.59 3.14 18.35
N ARG A 16 -21.83 3.54 18.67
CA ARG A 16 -22.62 2.87 19.73
C ARG A 16 -22.98 1.42 19.36
N GLY A 17 -23.07 1.09 18.06
CA GLY A 17 -23.25 -0.29 17.60
C GLY A 17 -22.06 -1.21 17.88
N PHE A 18 -20.86 -0.64 18.09
CA PHE A 18 -19.60 -1.36 18.31
C PHE A 18 -19.40 -1.82 19.77
N LEU A 19 -20.25 -1.37 20.71
CA LEU A 19 -19.93 -1.37 22.15
C LEU A 19 -20.97 -2.06 23.06
N TRP A 20 -21.75 -3.01 22.57
CA TRP A 20 -22.57 -3.82 23.47
C TRP A 20 -21.74 -4.94 24.10
N GLY A 21 -21.25 -4.71 25.32
CA GLY A 21 -20.62 -5.75 26.14
C GLY A 21 -19.63 -5.33 27.24
N TYR A 22 -19.45 -4.04 27.59
CA TYR A 22 -18.45 -3.67 28.63
C TYR A 22 -18.89 -2.52 29.55
N ASN A 23 -18.65 -2.73 30.85
CA ASN A 23 -19.08 -1.94 32.02
C ASN A 23 -18.63 -0.45 31.97
N ARG A 24 -19.50 0.49 32.38
CA ARG A 24 -19.33 1.94 32.16
C ARG A 24 -18.09 2.58 32.82
N ALA A 25 -17.58 2.05 33.93
CA ALA A 25 -16.40 2.58 34.61
C ALA A 25 -15.06 2.22 33.93
N VAL A 26 -15.03 1.16 33.11
CA VAL A 26 -13.85 0.74 32.32
C VAL A 26 -13.74 1.55 31.01
N GLN A 27 -14.83 2.23 30.61
CA GLN A 27 -14.90 2.96 29.35
C GLN A 27 -13.88 4.12 29.29
N GLY A 28 -13.73 4.93 30.35
CA GLY A 28 -12.84 6.11 30.34
C GLY A 28 -11.36 5.78 30.08
N LYS A 29 -10.84 4.69 30.67
CA LYS A 29 -9.44 4.26 30.46
C LYS A 29 -9.22 3.60 29.09
N GLY A 30 -10.23 2.90 28.56
CA GLY A 30 -10.18 2.27 27.24
C GLY A 30 -10.15 3.26 26.07
N TRP A 31 -10.78 4.43 26.22
CA TRP A 31 -10.76 5.49 25.21
C TRP A 31 -9.41 6.20 25.11
N LEU A 32 -8.78 6.51 26.26
CA LEU A 32 -7.45 7.10 26.31
C LEU A 32 -6.41 6.18 25.66
N GLY A 33 -6.49 4.87 25.92
CA GLY A 33 -5.61 3.90 25.30
C GLY A 33 -5.78 3.80 23.78
N ALA A 34 -7.01 3.71 23.29
CA ALA A 34 -7.27 3.68 21.85
C ALA A 34 -6.84 4.99 21.16
N GLY A 35 -7.08 6.14 21.79
CA GLY A 35 -6.63 7.44 21.29
C GLY A 35 -5.10 7.51 21.19
N LEU A 36 -4.38 6.99 22.18
CA LEU A 36 -2.91 6.92 22.16
C LEU A 36 -2.39 6.01 21.05
N LEU A 37 -2.93 4.79 20.90
CA LEU A 37 -2.51 3.88 19.82
C LEU A 37 -2.74 4.51 18.44
N PHE A 38 -3.89 5.15 18.24
CA PHE A 38 -4.19 5.87 17.01
C PHE A 38 -3.22 7.01 16.78
N GLY A 39 -2.98 7.84 17.80
CA GLY A 39 -2.07 8.98 17.72
C GLY A 39 -0.66 8.56 17.36
N VAL A 40 -0.15 7.46 17.94
CA VAL A 40 1.15 6.88 17.57
C VAL A 40 1.15 6.37 16.13
N ALA A 41 0.15 5.58 15.75
CA ALA A 41 0.06 5.01 14.40
C ALA A 41 -0.05 6.10 13.31
N PHE A 42 -0.81 7.16 13.59
CA PHE A 42 -1.03 8.29 12.70
C PHE A 42 0.20 9.19 12.66
N GLY A 43 0.77 9.54 13.81
CA GLY A 43 1.97 10.38 13.89
C GLY A 43 3.13 9.81 13.08
N ILE A 44 3.39 8.50 13.16
CA ILE A 44 4.43 7.84 12.37
C ILE A 44 4.17 7.97 10.86
N ARG A 45 2.92 7.90 10.41
CA ARG A 45 2.51 8.02 8.99
C ARG A 45 2.47 9.47 8.49
N LEU A 46 2.63 10.45 9.36
CA LEU A 46 2.79 11.86 8.97
C LEU A 46 4.25 12.22 8.71
N ILE A 47 5.19 11.51 9.34
CA ILE A 47 6.62 11.75 9.16
C ILE A 47 7.03 11.32 7.75
N GLY A 48 7.41 12.27 6.90
CA GLY A 48 7.78 12.00 5.51
C GLY A 48 6.60 11.93 4.54
N ILE A 49 5.38 12.28 4.97
CA ILE A 49 4.19 12.26 4.09
C ILE A 49 4.29 13.21 2.88
N GLY A 50 5.17 14.21 2.94
CA GLY A 50 5.47 15.12 1.84
C GLY A 50 6.47 14.58 0.81
N TRP A 51 7.03 13.40 1.01
CA TRP A 51 8.05 12.85 0.13
C TRP A 51 7.56 12.71 -1.32
N GLY A 52 8.37 13.18 -2.26
CA GLY A 52 8.12 13.07 -3.69
C GLY A 52 6.82 13.73 -4.14
N LEU A 53 6.31 14.72 -3.40
CA LEU A 53 5.20 15.55 -3.88
C LEU A 53 5.68 16.45 -5.04
N PRO A 54 4.83 16.72 -6.04
CA PRO A 54 5.13 17.65 -7.11
C PRO A 54 5.64 19.01 -6.63
N ASN A 55 6.53 19.62 -7.41
CA ASN A 55 7.09 20.95 -7.17
C ASN A 55 7.65 21.52 -8.48
N ALA A 56 8.40 22.62 -8.41
CA ALA A 56 8.98 23.28 -9.57
C ALA A 56 9.99 22.43 -10.36
N GLN A 57 10.61 21.43 -9.73
CA GLN A 57 11.56 20.53 -10.41
C GLN A 57 10.85 19.35 -11.08
N HIS A 58 9.73 18.88 -10.54
CA HIS A 58 8.97 17.77 -11.09
C HIS A 58 7.46 17.96 -10.86
N HIS A 59 6.66 17.91 -11.93
CA HIS A 59 5.22 18.22 -11.88
C HIS A 59 4.33 17.04 -11.45
N PHE A 60 4.94 15.89 -11.16
CA PHE A 60 4.24 14.64 -10.83
C PHE A 60 4.87 14.00 -9.60
N SER A 61 4.11 13.15 -8.90
CA SER A 61 4.69 12.43 -7.77
C SER A 61 5.72 11.40 -8.22
N TYR A 62 6.72 11.16 -7.36
CA TYR A 62 7.68 10.06 -7.54
C TYR A 62 7.09 8.67 -7.34
N HIS A 63 5.84 8.54 -6.88
CA HIS A 63 5.12 7.26 -6.90
C HIS A 63 4.32 7.12 -8.21
N PRO A 64 4.51 6.04 -9.00
CA PRO A 64 3.94 5.92 -10.34
C PRO A 64 2.41 5.89 -10.39
N ASP A 65 1.78 5.28 -9.39
CA ASP A 65 0.33 5.06 -9.41
C ASP A 65 -0.47 6.29 -8.95
N GLU A 66 0.14 7.25 -8.24
CA GLU A 66 -0.61 8.31 -7.58
C GLU A 66 -1.27 9.26 -8.58
N TRP A 67 -0.58 9.64 -9.66
CA TRP A 67 -1.14 10.56 -10.64
C TRP A 67 -2.40 9.98 -11.30
N LEU A 68 -2.37 8.72 -11.73
CA LEU A 68 -3.54 8.06 -12.31
C LEU A 68 -4.72 8.03 -11.34
N VAL A 69 -4.46 7.66 -10.08
CA VAL A 69 -5.50 7.58 -9.04
C VAL A 69 -6.07 8.96 -8.72
N LEU A 70 -5.23 10.00 -8.62
CA LEU A 70 -5.70 11.37 -8.42
C LEU A 70 -6.50 11.87 -9.61
N ALA A 71 -6.01 11.62 -10.82
CA ALA A 71 -6.66 12.08 -12.04
C ALA A 71 -8.08 11.51 -12.15
N VAL A 72 -8.24 10.21 -11.93
CA VAL A 72 -9.55 9.57 -11.94
C VAL A 72 -10.43 10.03 -10.76
N SER A 73 -9.89 10.07 -9.54
CA SER A 73 -10.71 10.39 -8.36
C SER A 73 -11.12 11.86 -8.26
N TYR A 74 -10.41 12.79 -8.89
CA TYR A 74 -10.74 14.21 -8.86
C TYR A 74 -11.33 14.74 -10.17
N PHE A 75 -10.74 14.42 -11.33
CA PHE A 75 -11.15 15.01 -12.61
C PHE A 75 -12.23 14.21 -13.34
N ASN A 76 -12.25 12.87 -13.20
CA ASN A 76 -13.26 12.04 -13.86
C ASN A 76 -14.48 11.76 -12.96
N LEU A 77 -14.40 12.08 -11.68
CA LEU A 77 -15.39 11.65 -10.70
C LEU A 77 -15.71 12.78 -9.74
N ASN A 78 -16.98 13.21 -9.73
CA ASN A 78 -17.49 14.19 -8.78
C ASN A 78 -18.93 13.83 -8.34
N PRO A 79 -19.07 13.06 -7.25
CA PRO A 79 -20.37 12.65 -6.72
C PRO A 79 -21.27 13.83 -6.32
N TYR A 80 -20.69 14.97 -5.93
CA TYR A 80 -21.46 16.18 -5.61
C TYR A 80 -22.07 16.84 -6.84
N ALA A 81 -21.47 16.65 -8.02
CA ALA A 81 -22.00 17.11 -9.30
C ALA A 81 -22.89 16.07 -10.01
N GLY A 82 -23.11 14.91 -9.38
CA GLY A 82 -23.88 13.80 -9.96
C GLY A 82 -23.09 12.91 -10.90
N ASP A 83 -21.77 13.06 -10.97
CA ASP A 83 -20.90 12.14 -11.71
C ASP A 83 -20.44 11.00 -10.81
N TRP A 84 -20.89 9.79 -11.15
CA TRP A 84 -20.70 8.59 -10.35
C TRP A 84 -19.87 7.53 -11.04
N LEU A 85 -19.42 7.70 -12.28
CA LEU A 85 -18.72 6.64 -13.01
C LEU A 85 -17.24 7.00 -13.21
N PRO A 86 -16.28 6.25 -12.65
CA PRO A 86 -14.87 6.59 -12.77
C PRO A 86 -14.28 6.33 -14.16
N HIS A 87 -14.99 5.56 -15.01
CA HIS A 87 -14.54 5.12 -16.34
C HIS A 87 -13.17 4.41 -16.36
N PHE A 88 -12.74 3.92 -15.19
CA PHE A 88 -11.48 3.23 -14.96
C PHE A 88 -11.70 2.17 -13.88
N TYR A 89 -11.49 0.90 -14.23
CA TYR A 89 -11.87 -0.24 -13.39
C TYR A 89 -10.73 -1.24 -13.15
N ASN A 90 -9.46 -0.83 -13.32
CA ASN A 90 -8.31 -1.65 -12.93
C ASN A 90 -8.26 -1.89 -11.41
N TYR A 91 -8.80 -0.96 -10.64
CA TYR A 91 -9.09 -1.14 -9.22
C TYR A 91 -10.60 -1.08 -8.99
N GLY A 92 -11.06 -1.57 -7.84
CA GLY A 92 -12.43 -1.32 -7.43
C GLY A 92 -12.65 0.18 -7.17
N SER A 93 -13.88 0.67 -7.36
CA SER A 93 -14.16 2.11 -7.35
C SER A 93 -14.26 2.73 -5.95
N LEU A 94 -14.33 1.95 -4.86
CA LEU A 94 -14.55 2.49 -3.52
C LEU A 94 -13.48 3.51 -3.07
N PRO A 95 -12.17 3.23 -3.19
CA PRO A 95 -11.13 4.22 -2.87
C PRO A 95 -11.26 5.50 -3.70
N LEU A 96 -11.62 5.37 -4.98
CA LEU A 96 -11.82 6.52 -5.88
C LEU A 96 -12.97 7.40 -5.38
N TYR A 97 -14.08 6.82 -4.94
CA TYR A 97 -15.16 7.58 -4.30
C TYR A 97 -14.73 8.21 -2.98
N LEU A 98 -13.98 7.49 -2.14
CA LEU A 98 -13.50 8.02 -0.86
C LEU A 98 -12.63 9.25 -1.08
N TRP A 99 -11.69 9.21 -2.02
CA TRP A 99 -10.88 10.39 -2.37
C TRP A 99 -11.67 11.47 -3.07
N SER A 100 -12.57 11.13 -3.99
CA SER A 100 -13.39 12.12 -4.68
C SER A 100 -14.23 12.92 -3.70
N ILE A 101 -14.99 12.23 -2.83
CA ILE A 101 -15.83 12.86 -1.80
C ILE A 101 -14.96 13.71 -0.85
N TRP A 102 -13.80 13.20 -0.46
CA TRP A 102 -12.87 13.88 0.44
C TRP A 102 -12.29 15.15 -0.17
N LEU A 103 -11.71 15.08 -1.37
CA LEU A 103 -11.03 16.19 -2.03
C LEU A 103 -12.02 17.27 -2.48
N HIS A 104 -13.18 16.90 -3.04
CA HIS A 104 -14.21 17.87 -3.41
C HIS A 104 -14.83 18.54 -2.18
N TRP A 105 -14.99 17.81 -1.07
CA TRP A 105 -15.42 18.42 0.20
C TRP A 105 -14.38 19.43 0.71
N LEU A 106 -13.09 19.08 0.68
CA LEU A 106 -12.01 19.98 1.08
C LEU A 106 -11.92 21.22 0.18
N ALA A 107 -12.14 21.06 -1.12
CA ALA A 107 -12.22 22.18 -2.06
C ALA A 107 -13.42 23.08 -1.74
N ALA A 108 -14.60 22.51 -1.45
CA ALA A 108 -15.81 23.25 -1.13
C ALA A 108 -15.70 24.08 0.17
N ILE A 109 -14.89 23.64 1.14
CA ILE A 109 -14.62 24.38 2.38
C ILE A 109 -13.35 25.24 2.32
N GLY A 110 -12.67 25.29 1.17
CA GLY A 110 -11.48 26.14 0.94
C GLY A 110 -10.18 25.62 1.54
N LEU A 111 -10.10 24.35 1.98
CA LEU A 111 -8.85 23.75 2.47
C LEU A 111 -7.97 23.18 1.35
N LEU A 112 -8.57 22.77 0.24
CA LEU A 112 -7.86 22.49 -1.01
C LEU A 112 -8.02 23.72 -1.92
N PRO A 113 -6.92 24.41 -2.30
CA PRO A 113 -7.01 25.57 -3.17
C PRO A 113 -7.68 25.22 -4.50
N ALA A 114 -8.50 26.13 -5.02
CA ALA A 114 -9.03 26.00 -6.37
C ALA A 114 -7.89 26.16 -7.39
N LEU A 115 -7.90 25.35 -8.44
CA LEU A 115 -6.99 25.52 -9.56
C LEU A 115 -7.45 26.72 -10.39
N PRO A 116 -6.59 27.71 -10.69
CA PRO A 116 -6.95 28.83 -11.54
C PRO A 116 -7.34 28.39 -12.97
N ASP A 117 -8.26 29.12 -13.61
CA ASP A 117 -8.73 28.78 -14.98
C ASP A 117 -7.60 28.78 -16.03
N ASN A 118 -6.59 29.62 -15.84
CA ASN A 118 -5.40 29.71 -16.71
C ASN A 118 -4.12 29.39 -15.91
N ALA A 119 -4.16 28.33 -15.11
CA ALA A 119 -3.03 27.92 -14.30
C ALA A 119 -1.80 27.60 -15.17
N ASP A 120 -0.64 28.14 -14.80
CA ASP A 120 0.62 27.73 -15.38
C ASP A 120 1.06 26.33 -14.86
N ALA A 121 2.12 25.78 -15.43
CA ALA A 121 2.58 24.44 -15.09
C ALA A 121 3.02 24.31 -13.61
N LEU A 122 3.56 25.38 -13.02
CA LEU A 122 3.97 25.39 -11.62
C LEU A 122 2.75 25.41 -10.70
N GLN A 123 1.76 26.24 -11.00
CA GLN A 123 0.49 26.30 -10.25
C GLN A 123 -0.24 24.96 -10.30
N ILE A 124 -0.21 24.27 -11.45
CA ILE A 124 -0.75 22.91 -11.58
C ILE A 124 0.03 21.93 -10.69
N ALA A 125 1.36 21.99 -10.67
CA ALA A 125 2.19 21.14 -9.83
C ALA A 125 1.93 21.39 -8.33
N GLU A 126 1.87 22.64 -7.89
CA GLU A 126 1.55 23.03 -6.51
C GLU A 126 0.16 22.54 -6.09
N TRP A 127 -0.84 22.68 -6.98
CA TRP A 127 -2.17 22.15 -6.73
C TRP A 127 -2.17 20.62 -6.60
N ARG A 128 -1.47 19.90 -7.49
CA ARG A 128 -1.31 18.44 -7.39
C ARG A 128 -0.64 18.02 -6.08
N ALA A 129 0.37 18.78 -5.63
CA ALA A 129 1.02 18.54 -4.35
C ALA A 129 0.04 18.66 -3.18
N ALA A 130 -0.77 19.72 -3.15
CA ALA A 130 -1.80 19.91 -2.13
C ALA A 130 -2.87 18.80 -2.17
N ALA A 131 -3.32 18.40 -3.37
CA ALA A 131 -4.31 17.35 -3.55
C ALA A 131 -3.78 15.98 -3.10
N HIS A 132 -2.57 15.60 -3.51
CA HIS A 132 -1.94 14.37 -3.04
C HIS A 132 -1.70 14.38 -1.54
N TRP A 133 -1.27 15.51 -0.96
CA TRP A 133 -1.07 15.61 0.48
C TRP A 133 -2.36 15.26 1.24
N TRP A 134 -3.49 15.88 0.87
CA TRP A 134 -4.78 15.57 1.48
C TRP A 134 -5.28 14.15 1.19
N ALA A 135 -5.03 13.61 -0.01
CA ALA A 135 -5.38 12.24 -0.34
C ALA A 135 -4.57 11.21 0.49
N ARG A 136 -3.27 11.48 0.71
CA ARG A 136 -2.39 10.70 1.59
C ARG A 136 -2.81 10.78 3.06
N ILE A 137 -3.32 11.93 3.53
CA ILE A 137 -3.89 12.05 4.88
C ILE A 137 -5.07 11.07 5.06
N LEU A 138 -5.95 10.94 4.08
CA LEU A 138 -7.06 9.98 4.15
C LEU A 138 -6.54 8.53 4.25
N VAL A 139 -5.52 8.18 3.46
CA VAL A 139 -4.86 6.86 3.55
C VAL A 139 -4.26 6.66 4.94
N ALA A 140 -3.53 7.64 5.47
CA ALA A 140 -2.91 7.58 6.79
C ALA A 140 -3.95 7.41 7.92
N LEU A 141 -5.12 8.06 7.82
CA LEU A 141 -6.23 7.91 8.76
C LEU A 141 -6.80 6.49 8.74
N MET A 142 -7.06 5.92 7.56
CA MET A 142 -7.58 4.55 7.41
C MET A 142 -6.56 3.50 7.85
N SER A 143 -5.30 3.67 7.46
CA SER A 143 -4.21 2.77 7.86
C SER A 143 -3.95 2.82 9.37
N SER A 144 -4.04 3.99 10.01
CA SER A 144 -3.94 4.12 11.47
C SER A 144 -5.14 3.48 12.19
N SER A 145 -6.35 3.65 11.64
CA SER A 145 -7.55 3.00 12.15
C SER A 145 -7.47 1.47 12.08
N THR A 146 -6.75 0.94 11.08
CA THR A 146 -6.49 -0.50 10.96
C THR A 146 -5.76 -1.05 12.19
N ALA A 147 -4.77 -0.32 12.72
CA ALA A 147 -4.07 -0.73 13.95
C ALA A 147 -5.01 -0.82 15.16
N LEU A 148 -5.99 0.09 15.27
CA LEU A 148 -7.02 0.02 16.31
C LEU A 148 -7.91 -1.20 16.16
N VAL A 149 -8.39 -1.47 14.94
CA VAL A 149 -9.27 -2.61 14.67
C VAL A 149 -8.55 -3.92 14.98
N VAL A 150 -7.27 -4.05 14.60
CA VAL A 150 -6.43 -5.20 14.94
C VAL A 150 -6.24 -5.35 16.46
N ALA A 151 -5.96 -4.25 17.16
CA ALA A 151 -5.82 -4.26 18.62
C ALA A 151 -7.09 -4.75 19.32
N ARG A 152 -8.25 -4.23 18.90
CA ARG A 152 -9.55 -4.64 19.45
C ARG A 152 -9.89 -6.08 19.10
N THR A 153 -9.54 -6.54 17.91
CA THR A 153 -9.72 -7.95 17.49
C THR A 153 -8.93 -8.88 18.42
N MET A 154 -7.66 -8.57 18.68
CA MET A 154 -6.82 -9.37 19.59
C MET A 154 -7.29 -9.29 21.04
N ALA A 155 -7.68 -8.10 21.51
CA ALA A 155 -8.17 -7.90 22.88
C ALA A 155 -9.40 -8.74 23.20
N ARG A 156 -10.30 -8.93 22.22
CA ARG A 156 -11.48 -9.81 22.35
C ARG A 156 -11.12 -11.29 22.51
N MET A 157 -10.04 -11.75 21.89
CA MET A 157 -9.65 -13.15 21.95
C MET A 157 -8.73 -13.49 23.12
N ALA A 158 -7.94 -12.53 23.62
CA ALA A 158 -6.95 -12.79 24.67
C ALA A 158 -7.02 -11.79 25.83
N SER A 159 -6.48 -10.58 25.64
CA SER A 159 -6.44 -9.54 26.67
C SER A 159 -6.13 -8.18 26.07
N GLU A 160 -6.44 -7.10 26.80
CA GLU A 160 -6.07 -5.73 26.40
C GLU A 160 -4.57 -5.58 26.10
N ARG A 161 -3.69 -6.25 26.86
CA ARG A 161 -2.24 -6.21 26.62
C ARG A 161 -1.84 -6.88 25.30
N ALA A 162 -2.45 -8.03 25.00
CA ALA A 162 -2.29 -8.68 23.69
C ALA A 162 -2.81 -7.78 22.56
N GLY A 163 -3.93 -7.08 22.82
CA GLY A 163 -4.47 -6.00 21.99
C GLY A 163 -3.44 -4.95 21.62
N TRP A 164 -2.79 -4.36 22.63
CA TRP A 164 -1.74 -3.38 22.42
C TRP A 164 -0.59 -3.90 21.57
N VAL A 165 -0.10 -5.11 21.84
CA VAL A 165 1.01 -5.68 21.07
C VAL A 165 0.62 -5.89 19.60
N ALA A 166 -0.56 -6.45 19.33
CA ALA A 166 -1.03 -6.62 17.95
C ALA A 166 -1.28 -5.27 17.25
N GLY A 167 -1.84 -4.30 17.98
CA GLY A 167 -2.05 -2.94 17.46
C GLY A 167 -0.74 -2.25 17.10
N LEU A 168 0.25 -2.29 17.98
CA LEU A 168 1.58 -1.71 17.75
C LEU A 168 2.31 -2.45 16.62
N ALA A 169 2.16 -3.78 16.52
CA ALA A 169 2.75 -4.55 15.44
C ALA A 169 2.21 -4.12 14.06
N MET A 170 0.92 -3.75 13.99
CA MET A 170 0.32 -3.19 12.78
C MET A 170 0.72 -1.72 12.57
N ALA A 171 0.82 -0.94 13.66
CA ALA A 171 1.21 0.47 13.61
C ALA A 171 2.65 0.65 13.10
N PHE A 172 3.55 -0.27 13.47
CA PHE A 172 4.99 -0.25 13.16
C PHE A 172 5.37 -1.16 11.99
N ALA A 173 4.44 -1.82 11.31
CA ALA A 173 4.76 -2.71 10.20
C ALA A 173 5.46 -1.92 9.06
N PRO A 174 6.76 -2.15 8.77
CA PRO A 174 7.58 -1.20 8.01
C PRO A 174 7.02 -0.83 6.65
N ALA A 175 6.73 -1.81 5.79
CA ALA A 175 6.22 -1.49 4.47
C ALA A 175 4.78 -0.99 4.49
N PHE A 176 3.95 -1.39 5.45
CA PHE A 176 2.61 -0.84 5.57
C PHE A 176 2.62 0.63 5.98
N VAL A 177 3.59 1.04 6.81
CA VAL A 177 3.84 2.46 7.11
C VAL A 177 4.28 3.19 5.84
N ILE A 178 5.28 2.70 5.11
CA ILE A 178 5.76 3.36 3.88
C ILE A 178 4.64 3.54 2.86
N HIS A 179 3.89 2.48 2.56
CA HIS A 179 2.77 2.56 1.62
C HIS A 179 1.57 3.36 2.14
N SER A 180 1.51 3.70 3.43
CA SER A 180 0.48 4.62 3.95
C SER A 180 0.74 6.09 3.58
N HIS A 181 1.94 6.41 3.05
CA HIS A 181 2.28 7.74 2.55
C HIS A 181 1.94 7.94 1.08
N PHE A 182 1.33 6.97 0.41
CA PHE A 182 0.96 7.08 -0.99
C PHE A 182 -0.56 7.01 -1.13
N GLN A 183 -1.11 7.76 -2.08
CA GLN A 183 -2.49 7.66 -2.55
C GLN A 183 -2.67 6.37 -3.36
N THR A 184 -2.62 5.22 -2.69
CA THR A 184 -2.90 3.91 -3.28
C THR A 184 -4.06 3.22 -2.57
N VAL A 185 -4.68 2.27 -3.26
CA VAL A 185 -5.88 1.58 -2.78
C VAL A 185 -5.59 0.59 -1.64
N ASP A 186 -4.31 0.38 -1.30
CA ASP A 186 -3.86 -0.59 -0.31
C ASP A 186 -4.36 -0.28 1.10
N GLY A 187 -4.11 0.94 1.61
CA GLY A 187 -4.55 1.36 2.94
C GLY A 187 -6.05 1.17 3.17
N PRO A 188 -6.92 1.72 2.30
CA PRO A 188 -8.35 1.47 2.35
C PRO A 188 -8.72 -0.01 2.32
N THR A 189 -8.08 -0.81 1.47
CA THR A 189 -8.32 -2.27 1.39
C THR A 189 -8.11 -2.95 2.73
N ILE A 190 -6.96 -2.70 3.36
CA ILE A 190 -6.57 -3.42 4.59
C ILE A 190 -7.45 -2.98 5.77
N PHE A 191 -7.91 -1.73 5.79
CA PHE A 191 -8.89 -1.26 6.78
C PHE A 191 -10.19 -2.07 6.73
N PHE A 192 -10.78 -2.25 5.54
CA PHE A 192 -12.00 -3.04 5.39
C PHE A 192 -11.78 -4.54 5.62
N VAL A 193 -10.61 -5.07 5.21
CA VAL A 193 -10.19 -6.44 5.58
C VAL A 193 -10.16 -6.60 7.09
N ALA A 194 -9.53 -5.68 7.83
CA ALA A 194 -9.45 -5.76 9.29
C ALA A 194 -10.83 -5.69 9.95
N LEU A 195 -11.77 -4.89 9.43
CA LEU A 195 -13.15 -4.84 9.93
C LEU A 195 -13.92 -6.16 9.68
N ALA A 196 -13.70 -6.80 8.54
CA ALA A 196 -14.27 -8.12 8.26
C ALA A 196 -13.69 -9.19 9.20
N LEU A 197 -12.37 -9.17 9.44
CA LEU A 197 -11.72 -10.07 10.42
C LEU A 197 -12.17 -9.80 11.86
N TRP A 198 -12.35 -8.54 12.25
CA TRP A 198 -12.94 -8.20 13.55
C TRP A 198 -14.34 -8.78 13.71
N SER A 199 -15.18 -8.67 12.68
CA SER A 199 -16.54 -9.23 12.67
C SER A 199 -16.51 -10.76 12.82
N SER A 200 -15.53 -11.42 12.21
CA SER A 200 -15.26 -12.87 12.35
C SER A 200 -15.09 -13.30 13.81
N VAL A 201 -14.41 -12.49 14.62
CA VAL A 201 -14.18 -12.77 16.05
C VAL A 201 -15.38 -12.36 16.89
N ALA A 202 -15.97 -11.18 16.61
CA ALA A 202 -17.15 -10.68 17.30
C ALA A 202 -18.38 -11.59 17.15
N LEU A 203 -18.36 -12.48 16.15
CA LEU A 203 -19.37 -13.52 15.99
C LEU A 203 -19.44 -14.49 17.17
N PHE A 204 -18.41 -14.68 17.98
CA PHE A 204 -18.44 -15.69 19.06
C PHE A 204 -19.12 -15.21 20.34
N ASP A 205 -19.19 -13.90 20.57
CA ASP A 205 -19.69 -13.31 21.82
C ASP A 205 -20.82 -12.28 21.61
N THR A 206 -21.17 -11.97 20.36
CA THR A 206 -22.33 -11.12 20.05
C THR A 206 -23.67 -11.78 20.40
N ALA A 207 -24.62 -10.98 20.87
CA ALA A 207 -26.01 -11.41 21.05
C ALA A 207 -26.81 -11.49 19.73
N ARG A 208 -26.30 -10.92 18.63
CA ARG A 208 -26.99 -10.88 17.32
C ARG A 208 -26.09 -11.43 16.20
N PRO A 209 -25.80 -12.75 16.19
CA PRO A 209 -24.82 -13.34 15.27
C PRO A 209 -25.14 -13.12 13.80
N THR A 210 -26.41 -13.26 13.38
CA THR A 210 -26.80 -13.00 11.99
C THR A 210 -26.50 -11.55 11.59
N ARG A 211 -26.81 -10.57 12.43
CA ARG A 211 -26.51 -9.16 12.15
C ARG A 211 -25.01 -8.90 12.08
N THR A 212 -24.23 -9.50 12.98
CA THR A 212 -22.76 -9.40 12.97
C THR A 212 -22.16 -10.03 11.71
N LEU A 213 -22.69 -11.17 11.26
CA LEU A 213 -22.31 -11.80 9.98
C LEU A 213 -22.60 -10.86 8.80
N MET A 214 -23.79 -10.25 8.76
CA MET A 214 -24.16 -9.32 7.68
C MET A 214 -23.24 -8.09 7.64
N TRP A 215 -22.84 -7.54 8.79
CA TRP A 215 -21.82 -6.47 8.82
C TRP A 215 -20.45 -6.96 8.34
N GLY A 216 -20.03 -8.17 8.72
CA GLY A 216 -18.82 -8.79 8.18
C GLY A 216 -18.86 -8.90 6.65
N ALA A 217 -20.02 -9.23 6.08
CA ALA A 217 -20.23 -9.26 4.64
C ALA A 217 -20.19 -7.87 3.99
N VAL A 218 -20.76 -6.84 4.63
CA VAL A 218 -20.63 -5.45 4.16
C VAL A 218 -19.15 -5.06 4.06
N TRP A 219 -18.36 -5.34 5.08
CA TRP A 219 -16.92 -5.02 5.07
C TRP A 219 -16.14 -5.81 4.02
N ALA A 220 -16.49 -7.08 3.79
CA ALA A 220 -15.89 -7.87 2.72
C ALA A 220 -16.25 -7.34 1.33
N GLY A 221 -17.50 -6.88 1.12
CA GLY A 221 -17.92 -6.20 -0.10
C GLY A 221 -17.17 -4.88 -0.33
N CYS A 222 -16.96 -4.08 0.72
CA CYS A 222 -16.11 -2.89 0.65
C CYS A 222 -14.66 -3.23 0.33
N ALA A 223 -14.09 -4.29 0.93
CA ALA A 223 -12.73 -4.74 0.63
C ALA A 223 -12.59 -5.14 -0.85
N ALA A 224 -13.55 -5.90 -1.38
CA ALA A 224 -13.64 -6.24 -2.81
C ALA A 224 -13.74 -4.98 -3.69
N GLY A 225 -14.48 -3.98 -3.22
CA GLY A 225 -14.62 -2.67 -3.84
C GLY A 225 -13.37 -1.80 -3.80
N CYS A 226 -12.35 -2.15 -3.02
CA CYS A 226 -11.02 -1.54 -3.08
C CYS A 226 -10.07 -2.34 -3.99
N LYS A 227 -9.99 -3.66 -3.74
CA LYS A 227 -9.25 -4.62 -4.56
C LYS A 227 -10.07 -5.89 -4.70
N TYR A 228 -10.32 -6.31 -5.94
CA TYR A 228 -11.22 -7.44 -6.23
C TYR A 228 -10.84 -8.72 -5.48
N ASN A 229 -9.55 -9.04 -5.38
CA ASN A 229 -9.05 -10.21 -4.67
C ASN A 229 -9.21 -10.14 -3.13
N ALA A 230 -9.34 -8.95 -2.55
CA ALA A 230 -9.54 -8.76 -1.12
C ALA A 230 -10.95 -9.17 -0.66
N GLY A 231 -11.91 -9.33 -1.59
CA GLY A 231 -13.23 -9.90 -1.30
C GLY A 231 -13.17 -11.31 -0.70
N LEU A 232 -12.07 -12.04 -0.92
CA LEU A 232 -11.80 -13.35 -0.32
C LEU A 232 -11.85 -13.33 1.22
N VAL A 233 -11.68 -12.16 1.86
CA VAL A 233 -11.82 -11.99 3.32
C VAL A 233 -13.19 -12.43 3.85
N LEU A 234 -14.24 -12.49 3.00
CA LEU A 234 -15.57 -13.00 3.34
C LEU A 234 -15.51 -14.42 3.95
N LEU A 235 -14.51 -15.22 3.57
CA LEU A 235 -14.30 -16.55 4.15
C LEU A 235 -14.18 -16.53 5.68
N ALA A 236 -13.55 -15.50 6.26
CA ALA A 236 -13.36 -15.42 7.69
C ALA A 236 -14.69 -15.41 8.47
N PRO A 237 -15.58 -14.42 8.30
CA PRO A 237 -16.85 -14.40 9.02
C PRO A 237 -17.77 -15.57 8.65
N LEU A 238 -17.72 -16.10 7.41
CA LEU A 238 -18.48 -17.31 7.04
C LEU A 238 -18.04 -18.54 7.85
N ILE A 239 -16.73 -18.78 7.94
CA ILE A 239 -16.17 -19.91 8.70
C ILE A 239 -16.45 -19.73 10.19
N SER A 240 -16.23 -18.53 10.74
CA SER A 240 -16.52 -18.26 12.15
C SER A 240 -18.01 -18.44 12.48
N PHE A 241 -18.91 -18.01 11.59
CA PHE A 241 -20.34 -18.22 11.77
C PHE A 241 -20.71 -19.71 11.69
N TRP A 242 -20.16 -20.44 10.71
CA TRP A 242 -20.36 -21.89 10.61
C TRP A 242 -19.88 -22.62 11.86
N LEU A 243 -18.68 -22.28 12.36
CA LEU A 243 -18.16 -22.82 13.61
C LEU A 243 -19.13 -22.52 14.75
N ARG A 244 -19.50 -21.27 15.00
CA ARG A 244 -20.45 -20.93 16.07
C ARG A 244 -21.77 -21.70 15.93
N ALA A 245 -22.38 -21.68 14.75
CA ALA A 245 -23.66 -22.33 14.47
C ALA A 245 -23.60 -23.84 14.73
N HIS A 246 -22.49 -24.51 14.39
CA HIS A 246 -22.27 -25.91 14.70
C HIS A 246 -22.17 -26.16 16.22
N GLY A 247 -21.48 -25.28 16.96
CA GLY A 247 -21.40 -25.36 18.42
C GLY A 247 -22.74 -25.13 19.13
N GLU A 248 -23.56 -24.22 18.61
CA GLU A 248 -24.91 -23.91 19.09
C GLU A 248 -26.00 -24.84 18.51
N ARG A 249 -25.61 -25.86 17.71
CA ARG A 249 -26.51 -26.82 17.05
C ARG A 249 -27.63 -26.17 16.23
N HIS A 250 -27.34 -25.05 15.57
CA HIS A 250 -28.28 -24.43 14.65
C HIS A 250 -28.61 -25.37 13.48
N PRO A 251 -29.86 -25.37 12.97
CA PRO A 251 -30.23 -26.17 11.80
C PRO A 251 -29.35 -25.83 10.59
N PHE A 252 -28.89 -26.85 9.87
CA PHE A 252 -28.03 -26.67 8.69
C PHE A 252 -28.63 -25.69 7.67
N VAL A 253 -29.93 -25.81 7.40
CA VAL A 253 -30.68 -24.91 6.49
C VAL A 253 -30.57 -23.44 6.92
N ARG A 254 -30.69 -23.15 8.22
CA ARG A 254 -30.55 -21.78 8.74
C ARG A 254 -29.13 -21.26 8.55
N THR A 255 -28.12 -22.10 8.80
CA THR A 255 -26.72 -21.73 8.62
C THR A 255 -26.42 -21.41 7.15
N MET A 256 -26.90 -22.24 6.23
CA MET A 256 -26.74 -22.02 4.78
C MET A 256 -27.51 -20.79 4.30
N ALA A 257 -28.73 -20.56 4.77
CA ALA A 257 -29.50 -19.36 4.44
C ALA A 257 -28.79 -18.07 4.91
N CYS A 258 -28.20 -18.09 6.11
CA CYS A 258 -27.40 -16.97 6.59
C CYS A 258 -26.11 -16.77 5.78
N ALA A 259 -25.43 -17.85 5.40
CA ALA A 259 -24.23 -17.77 4.55
C ALA A 259 -24.55 -17.23 3.16
N ALA A 260 -25.64 -17.69 2.54
CA ALA A 260 -26.13 -17.18 1.26
C ALA A 260 -26.54 -15.71 1.37
N GLY A 261 -27.24 -15.32 2.44
CA GLY A 261 -27.57 -13.93 2.72
C GLY A 261 -26.33 -13.04 2.88
N ALA A 262 -25.29 -13.53 3.57
CA ALA A 262 -24.02 -12.83 3.69
C ALA A 262 -23.31 -12.67 2.34
N PHE A 263 -23.27 -13.72 1.51
CA PHE A 263 -22.72 -13.63 0.16
C PHE A 263 -23.50 -12.64 -0.72
N GLY A 264 -24.83 -12.65 -0.65
CA GLY A 264 -25.70 -11.69 -1.32
C GLY A 264 -25.44 -10.25 -0.88
N ILE A 265 -25.28 -9.99 0.42
CA ILE A 265 -24.93 -8.66 0.94
C ILE A 265 -23.54 -8.22 0.48
N ALA A 266 -22.52 -9.08 0.57
CA ALA A 266 -21.18 -8.74 0.12
C ALA A 266 -21.16 -8.38 -1.38
N THR A 267 -21.88 -9.15 -2.20
CA THR A 267 -22.05 -8.89 -3.63
C THR A 267 -22.82 -7.59 -3.87
N GLY A 268 -23.94 -7.37 -3.18
CA GLY A 268 -24.74 -6.15 -3.29
C GLY A 268 -23.95 -4.89 -2.91
N VAL A 269 -23.14 -4.96 -1.85
CA VAL A 269 -22.25 -3.86 -1.45
C VAL A 269 -21.17 -3.64 -2.49
N PHE A 270 -20.54 -4.69 -3.01
CA PHE A 270 -19.57 -4.56 -4.10
C PHE A 270 -20.18 -3.85 -5.32
N LEU A 271 -21.37 -4.25 -5.76
CA LEU A 271 -22.07 -3.63 -6.89
C LEU A 271 -22.50 -2.19 -6.60
N LEU A 272 -22.76 -1.84 -5.34
CA LEU A 272 -23.07 -0.48 -4.92
C LEU A 272 -21.83 0.43 -4.96
N VAL A 273 -20.69 -0.06 -4.46
CA VAL A 273 -19.44 0.73 -4.38
C VAL A 273 -18.58 0.60 -5.64
N CYS A 274 -19.00 -0.20 -6.61
CA CYS A 274 -18.39 -0.38 -7.92
C CYS A 274 -19.48 -0.44 -8.99
N PRO A 275 -20.26 0.65 -9.19
CA PRO A 275 -21.43 0.63 -10.05
C PRO A 275 -21.11 0.39 -11.52
N GLY A 276 -19.88 0.68 -11.96
CA GLY A 276 -19.42 0.36 -13.31
C GLY A 276 -19.54 -1.11 -13.69
N ALA A 277 -19.54 -2.03 -12.71
CA ALA A 277 -19.77 -3.46 -12.94
C ALA A 277 -21.12 -3.74 -13.62
N TRP A 278 -22.15 -2.92 -13.36
CA TRP A 278 -23.48 -3.06 -13.96
C TRP A 278 -23.86 -1.88 -14.88
N ALA A 279 -23.34 -0.67 -14.63
CA ALA A 279 -23.61 0.51 -15.44
C ALA A 279 -22.75 0.56 -16.72
N GLU A 280 -21.51 0.09 -16.66
CA GLU A 280 -20.56 0.07 -17.79
C GLU A 280 -19.91 -1.30 -17.97
N PRO A 281 -20.68 -2.39 -18.10
CA PRO A 281 -20.15 -3.75 -18.02
C PRO A 281 -19.06 -4.03 -19.07
N LYS A 282 -19.13 -3.44 -20.27
CA LYS A 282 -18.11 -3.60 -21.30
C LYS A 282 -16.77 -2.99 -20.90
N ALA A 283 -16.76 -1.76 -20.36
CA ALA A 283 -15.56 -1.09 -19.90
C ALA A 283 -15.00 -1.79 -18.64
N PHE A 284 -15.88 -2.12 -17.70
CA PHE A 284 -15.51 -2.88 -16.51
C PHE A 284 -14.84 -4.20 -16.84
N TRP A 285 -15.44 -5.04 -17.70
CA TRP A 285 -14.87 -6.33 -18.06
C TRP A 285 -13.55 -6.21 -18.85
N ARG A 286 -13.41 -5.16 -19.68
CA ARG A 286 -12.14 -4.89 -20.38
C ARG A 286 -11.01 -4.65 -19.38
N ASP A 287 -11.22 -3.74 -18.43
CA ASP A 287 -10.21 -3.32 -17.45
C ASP A 287 -9.95 -4.42 -16.41
N PHE A 288 -11.01 -5.07 -15.90
CA PHE A 288 -10.91 -6.20 -14.99
C PHE A 288 -10.14 -7.37 -15.62
N ARG A 289 -10.43 -7.69 -16.89
CA ARG A 289 -9.72 -8.76 -17.62
C ARG A 289 -8.28 -8.37 -17.90
N TYR A 290 -8.00 -7.11 -18.21
CA TYR A 290 -6.64 -6.61 -18.36
C TYR A 290 -5.83 -6.89 -17.10
N GLU A 291 -6.36 -6.52 -15.92
CA GLU A 291 -5.68 -6.77 -14.64
C GLU A 291 -5.54 -8.26 -14.31
N LEU A 292 -6.58 -9.06 -14.55
CA LEU A 292 -6.51 -10.52 -14.34
C LEU A 292 -5.40 -11.16 -15.20
N LEU A 293 -5.33 -10.79 -16.48
CA LEU A 293 -4.31 -11.29 -17.40
C LEU A 293 -2.92 -10.73 -17.05
N HIS A 294 -2.85 -9.48 -16.62
CA HIS A 294 -1.63 -8.81 -16.23
C HIS A 294 -0.99 -9.49 -15.01
N VAL A 295 -1.77 -9.79 -13.98
CA VAL A 295 -1.32 -10.52 -12.78
C VAL A 295 -0.85 -11.95 -13.11
N GLN A 296 -1.46 -12.60 -14.11
CA GLN A 296 -1.09 -13.94 -14.59
C GLN A 296 0.12 -13.95 -15.53
N ARG A 297 0.32 -12.93 -16.36
CA ARG A 297 1.38 -12.88 -17.39
C ARG A 297 2.63 -12.13 -16.95
N GLY A 298 2.57 -11.38 -15.85
CA GLY A 298 3.69 -10.61 -15.30
C GLY A 298 3.62 -9.11 -15.61
N HIS A 299 4.52 -8.34 -14.99
CA HIS A 299 4.64 -6.89 -15.13
C HIS A 299 5.97 -6.56 -15.82
N GLY A 300 6.02 -6.80 -17.14
CA GLY A 300 7.29 -6.79 -17.87
C GLY A 300 8.25 -7.84 -17.30
N GLU A 301 9.54 -7.48 -17.19
CA GLU A 301 10.59 -8.39 -16.74
C GLU A 301 10.80 -8.43 -15.21
N ILE A 302 10.02 -7.63 -14.46
CA ILE A 302 10.24 -7.40 -13.02
C ILE A 302 10.21 -8.71 -12.22
N PHE A 303 9.27 -9.61 -12.55
CA PHE A 303 9.08 -10.87 -11.82
C PHE A 303 9.51 -12.12 -12.61
N THR A 304 9.94 -11.97 -13.87
CA THR A 304 10.47 -13.06 -14.69
C THR A 304 11.63 -13.76 -13.98
N ARG A 305 11.67 -15.09 -13.91
CA ARG A 305 12.75 -15.86 -13.26
C ARG A 305 13.02 -15.48 -11.79
N THR A 306 11.98 -15.13 -11.02
CA THR A 306 12.09 -14.89 -9.56
C THR A 306 11.77 -16.13 -8.70
N GLY A 307 11.54 -17.29 -9.33
CA GLY A 307 11.29 -18.57 -8.65
C GLY A 307 9.82 -18.77 -8.28
N SER A 308 9.56 -19.44 -7.15
CA SER A 308 8.22 -19.71 -6.63
C SER A 308 7.59 -18.46 -6.02
N GLY A 309 6.36 -18.11 -6.44
CA GLY A 309 5.64 -16.93 -5.90
C GLY A 309 5.40 -17.01 -4.40
N TRP A 310 5.05 -18.19 -3.87
CA TRP A 310 4.90 -18.41 -2.42
C TRP A 310 6.19 -18.12 -1.64
N LEU A 311 7.33 -18.61 -2.14
CA LEU A 311 8.63 -18.34 -1.51
C LEU A 311 9.02 -16.87 -1.65
N PHE A 312 8.75 -16.25 -2.79
CA PHE A 312 9.01 -14.83 -3.03
C PHE A 312 8.21 -13.93 -2.07
N HIS A 313 6.96 -14.28 -1.80
CA HIS A 313 6.15 -13.56 -0.82
C HIS A 313 6.67 -13.74 0.62
N ILE A 314 7.22 -14.91 0.98
CA ILE A 314 7.91 -15.08 2.27
C ILE A 314 9.19 -14.23 2.30
N ARG A 315 10.06 -14.39 1.31
CA ARG A 315 11.32 -13.67 1.14
C ARG A 315 11.50 -13.24 -0.32
N PRO A 316 11.61 -11.93 -0.61
CA PRO A 316 11.90 -10.88 0.36
C PRO A 316 10.67 -10.20 1.00
N ASN A 317 9.46 -10.36 0.43
CA ASN A 317 8.35 -9.45 0.71
C ASN A 317 7.92 -9.39 2.18
N LEU A 318 7.56 -10.52 2.81
CA LEU A 318 7.14 -10.52 4.22
C LEU A 318 8.30 -10.29 5.18
N THR A 319 9.48 -10.87 4.90
CA THR A 319 10.68 -10.69 5.73
C THR A 319 11.15 -9.24 5.83
N ILE A 320 10.96 -8.44 4.78
CA ILE A 320 11.32 -7.01 4.80
C ILE A 320 10.10 -6.16 5.16
N GLY A 321 8.93 -6.47 4.60
CA GLY A 321 7.74 -5.63 4.75
C GLY A 321 7.07 -5.69 6.12
N PHE A 322 6.98 -6.88 6.72
CA PHE A 322 6.51 -7.05 8.10
C PHE A 322 7.68 -7.13 9.10
N GLY A 323 8.84 -7.60 8.63
CA GLY A 323 10.07 -7.79 9.41
C GLY A 323 10.30 -9.27 9.73
N ALA A 324 11.50 -9.78 9.47
CA ALA A 324 11.81 -11.22 9.57
C ALA A 324 11.65 -11.78 10.98
N LEU A 325 12.13 -11.05 11.98
CA LEU A 325 11.99 -11.43 13.39
C LEU A 325 10.51 -11.38 13.85
N PRO A 326 9.76 -10.29 13.65
CA PRO A 326 8.32 -10.24 13.89
C PRO A 326 7.54 -11.33 13.16
N LEU A 327 7.89 -11.63 11.91
CA LEU A 327 7.27 -12.70 11.13
C LEU A 327 7.47 -14.06 11.80
N LEU A 328 8.69 -14.39 12.21
CA LEU A 328 9.00 -15.63 12.92
C LEU A 328 8.21 -15.72 14.23
N ILE A 329 8.24 -14.66 15.04
CA ILE A 329 7.53 -14.57 16.33
C ILE A 329 6.01 -14.68 16.13
N SER A 330 5.47 -14.07 15.07
CA SER A 330 4.06 -14.19 14.67
C SER A 330 3.66 -15.63 14.41
N VAL A 331 4.45 -16.34 13.58
CA VAL A 331 4.21 -17.75 13.25
C VAL A 331 4.25 -18.61 14.52
N LEU A 332 5.22 -18.39 15.41
CA LEU A 332 5.29 -19.08 16.70
C LEU A 332 4.04 -18.82 17.56
N GLY A 333 3.58 -17.57 17.64
CA GLY A 333 2.35 -17.24 18.38
C GLY A 333 1.10 -17.95 17.85
N TRP A 334 0.99 -18.05 16.52
CA TRP A 334 -0.07 -18.85 15.90
C TRP A 334 0.06 -20.35 16.24
N LEU A 335 1.23 -20.95 16.04
CA LEU A 335 1.43 -22.40 16.29
C LEU A 335 1.29 -22.79 17.77
N MET A 336 1.72 -21.92 18.68
CA MET A 336 1.67 -22.19 20.12
C MET A 336 0.28 -21.92 20.72
N VAL A 337 -0.42 -20.87 20.26
CA VAL A 337 -1.68 -20.45 20.89
C VAL A 337 -2.79 -20.28 19.85
N GLY A 338 -2.57 -19.49 18.81
CA GLY A 338 -3.62 -19.09 17.86
C GLY A 338 -4.40 -20.25 17.24
N ILE A 339 -3.73 -21.33 16.82
CA ILE A 339 -4.39 -22.51 16.22
C ILE A 339 -5.34 -23.25 17.17
N ARG A 340 -5.16 -23.08 18.50
CA ARG A 340 -6.00 -23.70 19.52
C ARG A 340 -7.23 -22.86 19.84
N ARG A 341 -7.33 -21.65 19.29
CA ARG A 341 -8.42 -20.70 19.55
C ARG A 341 -9.42 -20.77 18.42
N ARG A 342 -10.60 -21.31 18.72
CA ARG A 342 -11.72 -21.46 17.77
C ARG A 342 -12.12 -20.13 17.15
N GLU A 343 -12.01 -19.05 17.91
CA GLU A 343 -12.36 -17.69 17.47
C GLU A 343 -11.44 -17.18 16.35
N ALA A 344 -10.21 -17.72 16.29
CA ALA A 344 -9.17 -17.31 15.36
C ALA A 344 -9.16 -18.13 14.05
N THR A 345 -9.88 -19.26 14.01
CA THR A 345 -9.85 -20.19 12.87
C THR A 345 -10.31 -19.55 11.56
N GLY A 346 -11.35 -18.73 11.58
CA GLY A 346 -11.83 -18.01 10.38
C GLY A 346 -10.76 -17.08 9.80
N ILE A 347 -10.05 -16.34 10.66
CA ILE A 347 -8.95 -15.46 10.27
C ILE A 347 -7.81 -16.27 9.64
N LEU A 348 -7.42 -17.38 10.29
CA LEU A 348 -6.33 -18.23 9.81
C LEU A 348 -6.63 -18.81 8.43
N ILE A 349 -7.82 -19.39 8.23
CA ILE A 349 -8.19 -20.01 6.95
C ILE A 349 -8.29 -18.96 5.84
N ALA A 350 -8.94 -17.81 6.09
CA ALA A 350 -9.02 -16.75 5.08
C ALA A 350 -7.62 -16.21 4.70
N SER A 351 -6.72 -16.08 5.67
CA SER A 351 -5.35 -15.61 5.43
C SER A 351 -4.52 -16.64 4.66
N LEU A 352 -4.65 -17.93 4.97
CA LEU A 352 -3.99 -19.01 4.23
C LEU A 352 -4.52 -19.11 2.80
N ALA A 353 -5.84 -19.00 2.61
CA ALA A 353 -6.46 -18.96 1.29
C ALA A 353 -5.96 -17.76 0.47
N TYR A 354 -5.86 -16.58 1.09
CA TYR A 354 -5.32 -15.39 0.43
C TYR A 354 -3.83 -15.53 0.11
N PHE A 355 -3.02 -16.11 1.00
CA PHE A 355 -1.61 -16.41 0.72
C PHE A 355 -1.44 -17.41 -0.43
N ALA A 356 -2.28 -18.44 -0.49
CA ALA A 356 -2.30 -19.40 -1.59
C ALA A 356 -2.63 -18.71 -2.92
N LEU A 357 -3.62 -17.81 -2.92
CA LEU A 357 -4.02 -17.01 -4.09
C LEU A 357 -2.86 -16.15 -4.60
N ILE A 358 -2.26 -15.30 -3.76
CA ILE A 358 -1.20 -14.38 -4.22
C ILE A 358 0.07 -15.13 -4.64
N GLY A 359 0.38 -16.27 -3.99
CA GLY A 359 1.55 -17.07 -4.36
C GLY A 359 1.44 -17.79 -5.70
N SER A 360 0.22 -17.92 -6.23
CA SER A 360 -0.04 -18.45 -7.58
C SER A 360 0.09 -17.41 -8.71
N ALA A 361 0.26 -16.13 -8.37
CA ALA A 361 0.40 -15.06 -9.34
C ALA A 361 1.85 -14.86 -9.82
N GLU A 362 2.02 -14.41 -11.07
CA GLU A 362 3.32 -13.99 -11.59
C GLU A 362 3.73 -12.61 -11.07
N VAL A 363 2.77 -11.69 -10.90
CA VAL A 363 3.02 -10.39 -10.29
C VAL A 363 3.10 -10.51 -8.78
N ARG A 364 4.24 -10.11 -8.20
CA ARG A 364 4.60 -10.41 -6.80
C ARG A 364 5.05 -9.18 -6.01
N PHE A 365 4.43 -8.04 -6.25
CA PHE A 365 4.69 -6.82 -5.49
C PHE A 365 4.49 -7.05 -3.98
N LEU A 366 5.32 -6.41 -3.17
CA LEU A 366 5.29 -6.52 -1.71
C LEU A 366 3.90 -6.15 -1.17
N ARG A 367 3.26 -5.13 -1.74
CA ARG A 367 1.94 -4.64 -1.32
C ARG A 367 0.83 -5.70 -1.39
N TYR A 368 1.00 -6.76 -2.18
CA TYR A 368 0.04 -7.86 -2.24
C TYR A 368 -0.04 -8.65 -0.93
N THR A 369 1.00 -8.56 -0.09
CA THR A 369 1.04 -9.25 1.21
C THR A 369 0.25 -8.54 2.31
N PHE A 370 -0.16 -7.28 2.12
CA PHE A 370 -0.77 -6.49 3.19
C PHE A 370 -2.05 -7.04 3.81
N PRO A 371 -2.96 -7.71 3.06
CA PRO A 371 -4.13 -8.35 3.69
C PRO A 371 -3.77 -9.46 4.70
N LEU A 372 -2.52 -9.95 4.71
CA LEU A 372 -2.00 -10.89 5.71
C LEU A 372 -1.54 -10.17 7.00
N TYR A 373 -1.26 -8.87 6.96
CA TYR A 373 -0.64 -8.14 8.08
C TYR A 373 -1.51 -8.13 9.34
N PRO A 374 -2.86 -7.98 9.26
CA PRO A 374 -3.71 -8.15 10.43
C PRO A 374 -3.49 -9.50 11.12
N MET A 375 -3.51 -10.61 10.37
CA MET A 375 -3.28 -11.96 10.92
C MET A 375 -1.88 -12.08 11.53
N LEU A 376 -0.86 -11.55 10.86
CA LEU A 376 0.51 -11.58 11.37
C LEU A 376 0.67 -10.76 12.65
N ALA A 377 0.03 -9.60 12.75
CA ALA A 377 0.04 -8.76 13.94
C ALA A 377 -0.65 -9.46 15.14
N LEU A 378 -1.78 -10.16 14.90
CA LEU A 378 -2.41 -11.00 15.94
C LEU A 378 -1.47 -12.10 16.44
N GLY A 379 -0.61 -12.64 15.57
CA GLY A 379 0.45 -13.60 15.91
C GLY A 379 1.35 -13.13 17.06
N LEU A 380 1.79 -11.86 17.05
CA LEU A 380 2.58 -11.30 18.15
C LEU A 380 1.74 -11.17 19.42
N GLY A 381 0.48 -10.77 19.28
CA GLY A 381 -0.46 -10.67 20.40
C GLY A 381 -0.68 -12.00 21.14
N TRP A 382 -0.66 -13.12 20.43
CA TRP A 382 -0.84 -14.46 21.01
C TRP A 382 0.25 -14.87 22.01
N LEU A 383 1.46 -14.32 21.87
CA LEU A 383 2.58 -14.61 22.77
C LEU A 383 2.55 -13.76 24.04
N VAL A 384 1.69 -12.75 24.11
CA VAL A 384 1.47 -11.99 25.34
C VAL A 384 0.67 -12.88 26.30
N PRO A 385 1.20 -13.20 27.50
CA PRO A 385 0.54 -14.10 28.42
C PRO A 385 -0.84 -13.57 28.85
N ALA A 386 -1.90 -14.19 28.33
CA ALA A 386 -3.22 -14.18 28.96
C ALA A 386 -3.31 -15.45 29.81
N GLY A 387 -3.41 -15.28 31.13
CA GLY A 387 -3.28 -16.37 32.10
C GLY A 387 -4.05 -17.65 31.75
N LEU A 388 -3.28 -18.75 31.60
CA LEU A 388 -3.56 -20.14 32.00
C LEU A 388 -2.52 -21.10 31.35
N LEU A 389 -2.03 -20.77 30.15
CA LEU A 389 -1.08 -21.61 29.38
C LEU A 389 0.38 -21.47 29.84
N TRP A 390 0.74 -20.34 30.44
CA TRP A 390 2.10 -20.08 30.91
C TRP A 390 2.16 -20.23 32.43
N ARG A 391 2.00 -21.46 32.92
CA ARG A 391 2.18 -21.80 34.35
C ARG A 391 3.60 -21.51 34.85
N HIS A 392 4.57 -21.42 33.93
CA HIS A 392 5.95 -21.06 34.22
C HIS A 392 6.23 -19.57 33.95
N SER A 393 6.64 -18.85 35.00
CA SER A 393 6.94 -17.41 34.96
C SER A 393 8.12 -17.03 34.06
N PHE A 394 9.05 -17.96 33.81
CA PHE A 394 10.21 -17.72 32.93
C PHE A 394 9.82 -17.65 31.46
N LEU A 395 9.05 -18.63 30.98
CA LEU A 395 8.63 -18.74 29.59
C LEU A 395 7.70 -17.56 29.18
N SER A 396 6.82 -17.14 30.09
CA SER A 396 5.94 -15.97 29.88
C SER A 396 6.71 -14.65 29.77
N ARG A 397 7.74 -14.46 30.61
CA ARG A 397 8.66 -13.31 30.50
C ARG A 397 9.43 -13.34 29.17
N GLY A 398 9.94 -14.51 28.78
CA GLY A 398 10.63 -14.69 27.50
C GLY A 398 9.77 -14.31 26.30
N ALA A 399 8.51 -14.75 26.26
CA ALA A 399 7.57 -14.44 25.18
C ALA A 399 7.21 -12.95 25.10
N ALA A 400 7.05 -12.29 26.25
CA ALA A 400 6.83 -10.84 26.31
C ALA A 400 8.06 -10.05 25.84
N ILE A 401 9.26 -10.45 26.26
CA ILE A 401 10.53 -9.85 25.81
C ILE A 401 10.71 -10.04 24.31
N ALA A 402 10.43 -11.23 23.78
CA ALA A 402 10.50 -11.51 22.34
C ALA A 402 9.54 -10.61 21.55
N SER A 403 8.29 -10.46 22.03
CA SER A 403 7.30 -9.57 21.41
C SER A 403 7.74 -8.10 21.44
N LEU A 404 8.30 -7.64 22.57
CA LEU A 404 8.87 -6.30 22.66
C LEU A 404 10.04 -6.10 21.70
N PHE A 405 10.95 -7.07 21.62
CA PHE A 405 12.09 -7.01 20.70
C PHE A 405 11.62 -7.02 19.24
N ALA A 406 10.57 -7.76 18.91
CA ALA A 406 9.93 -7.71 17.59
C ALA A 406 9.38 -6.31 17.27
N LEU A 407 8.69 -5.67 18.21
CA LEU A 407 8.16 -4.31 18.02
C LEU A 407 9.27 -3.29 17.86
N VAL A 408 10.34 -3.37 18.66
CA VAL A 408 11.52 -2.50 18.53
C VAL A 408 12.20 -2.72 17.18
N TRP A 409 12.29 -3.97 16.72
CA TRP A 409 12.82 -4.31 15.40
C TRP A 409 11.97 -3.68 14.28
N GLN A 410 10.65 -3.80 14.34
CA GLN A 410 9.73 -3.16 13.38
C GLN A 410 9.86 -1.64 13.39
N LEU A 411 9.93 -1.04 14.57
CA LEU A 411 10.11 0.40 14.71
C LEU A 411 11.44 0.86 14.13
N GLY A 412 12.53 0.11 14.34
CA GLY A 412 13.85 0.39 13.76
C GLY A 412 13.85 0.34 12.23
N TRP A 413 13.23 -0.68 11.64
CA TRP A 413 13.05 -0.77 10.19
C TRP A 413 12.17 0.34 9.63
N THR A 414 11.06 0.64 10.31
CA THR A 414 10.17 1.74 9.94
C THR A 414 10.92 3.06 9.98
N ALA A 415 11.65 3.35 11.05
CA ALA A 415 12.43 4.58 11.19
C ALA A 415 13.50 4.69 10.10
N ALA A 416 14.19 3.59 9.77
CA ALA A 416 15.21 3.59 8.71
C ALA A 416 14.62 3.87 7.32
N LEU A 417 13.48 3.26 6.98
CA LEU A 417 12.81 3.50 5.69
C LEU A 417 12.15 4.90 5.64
N THR A 418 11.51 5.34 6.72
CA THR A 418 10.97 6.70 6.81
C THR A 418 12.10 7.74 6.74
N ALA A 419 13.28 7.46 7.29
CA ALA A 419 14.44 8.35 7.13
C ALA A 419 14.86 8.51 5.65
N CYS A 420 14.69 7.48 4.81
CA CYS A 420 14.88 7.63 3.37
C CYS A 420 13.90 8.65 2.77
N MET A 421 12.67 8.72 3.26
CA MET A 421 11.67 9.70 2.82
C MET A 421 11.95 11.13 3.29
N LEU A 422 12.77 11.31 4.33
CA LEU A 422 13.15 12.63 4.87
C LEU A 422 14.46 13.16 4.29
N ARG A 423 15.33 12.28 3.78
CA ARG A 423 16.59 12.66 3.13
C ARG A 423 16.31 13.16 1.71
N PRO A 424 17.19 14.01 1.15
CA PRO A 424 17.06 14.43 -0.23
C PRO A 424 17.04 13.22 -1.18
N ASP A 425 16.09 13.19 -2.13
CA ASP A 425 15.93 12.04 -3.02
C ASP A 425 17.13 11.89 -3.97
N PRO A 426 17.63 10.66 -4.25
CA PRO A 426 18.74 10.44 -5.18
C PRO A 426 18.52 11.03 -6.57
N ARG A 427 17.29 11.08 -7.07
CA ARG A 427 16.93 11.73 -8.34
C ARG A 427 17.21 13.24 -8.28
N GLU A 428 16.83 13.89 -7.19
CA GLU A 428 17.12 15.32 -6.96
C GLU A 428 18.60 15.59 -6.63
N GLN A 429 19.29 14.65 -5.99
CA GLN A 429 20.73 14.76 -5.78
C GLN A 429 21.49 14.68 -7.11
N ALA A 430 21.04 13.84 -8.03
CA ALA A 430 21.62 13.73 -9.36
C ALA A 430 21.48 15.04 -10.14
N ILE A 431 20.28 15.63 -10.23
CA ILE A 431 20.09 16.90 -10.95
C ILE A 431 20.92 18.04 -10.35
N ARG A 432 20.95 18.19 -9.01
CA ARG A 432 21.79 19.20 -8.33
C ARG A 432 23.28 19.01 -8.59
N TRP A 433 23.73 17.76 -8.68
CA TRP A 433 25.13 17.49 -9.02
C TRP A 433 25.44 17.87 -10.46
N PHE A 434 24.53 17.59 -11.40
CA PHE A 434 24.64 18.03 -12.80
C PHE A 434 24.73 19.55 -12.88
N GLU A 435 23.82 20.28 -12.24
CA GLU A 435 23.80 21.75 -12.21
C GLU A 435 25.12 22.35 -11.69
N ALA A 436 25.77 21.67 -10.75
CA ALA A 436 27.01 22.14 -10.14
C ALA A 436 28.30 21.71 -10.87
N HIS A 437 28.28 20.66 -11.70
CA HIS A 437 29.51 20.04 -12.24
C HIS A 437 29.52 19.85 -13.75
N VAL A 438 28.35 19.90 -14.41
CA VAL A 438 28.22 19.61 -15.84
C VAL A 438 27.84 20.89 -16.58
N PRO A 439 28.66 21.33 -17.56
CA PRO A 439 28.35 22.51 -18.36
C PRO A 439 27.01 22.39 -19.10
N ALA A 440 26.34 23.52 -19.28
CA ALA A 440 25.17 23.60 -20.14
C ALA A 440 25.53 23.21 -21.59
N GLY A 441 24.58 22.61 -22.31
CA GLY A 441 24.76 22.11 -23.66
C GLY A 441 25.29 20.67 -23.76
N CYS A 442 25.84 20.10 -22.68
CA CYS A 442 26.22 18.69 -22.65
C CYS A 442 25.00 17.78 -22.93
N THR A 443 25.27 16.65 -23.57
CA THR A 443 24.28 15.66 -23.94
C THR A 443 24.10 14.65 -22.82
N VAL A 444 22.86 14.47 -22.36
CA VAL A 444 22.49 13.50 -21.32
C VAL A 444 21.54 12.49 -21.92
N ALA A 445 21.94 11.21 -21.90
CA ALA A 445 21.18 10.13 -22.48
C ALA A 445 20.61 9.16 -21.45
N PHE A 446 19.48 8.55 -21.81
CA PHE A 446 18.77 7.56 -21.01
C PHE A 446 18.59 6.26 -21.81
N PRO A 447 18.86 5.08 -21.22
CA PRO A 447 18.73 3.80 -21.92
C PRO A 447 17.28 3.39 -22.17
N THR A 448 16.33 3.92 -21.39
CA THR A 448 14.89 3.74 -21.55
C THR A 448 14.19 5.09 -21.74
N VAL A 449 12.87 5.08 -21.99
CA VAL A 449 12.09 6.32 -21.99
C VAL A 449 12.00 6.85 -20.55
N PRO A 450 12.49 8.07 -20.25
CA PRO A 450 12.47 8.60 -18.89
C PRO A 450 11.10 8.51 -18.23
N TRP A 451 11.08 8.13 -16.95
CA TRP A 451 9.85 8.05 -16.15
C TRP A 451 10.10 8.52 -14.71
N PHE A 452 9.22 8.18 -13.77
CA PHE A 452 9.28 8.63 -12.36
C PHE A 452 10.60 8.28 -11.65
N TYR A 453 11.32 7.25 -12.10
CA TYR A 453 12.60 6.82 -11.55
C TYR A 453 13.80 7.61 -12.12
N THR A 454 13.62 8.36 -13.20
CA THR A 454 14.67 9.17 -13.82
C THR A 454 14.83 10.49 -13.05
N PRO A 455 16.07 10.99 -12.85
CA PRO A 455 16.27 12.36 -12.37
C PRO A 455 15.47 13.36 -13.23
N PRO A 456 14.79 14.35 -12.62
CA PRO A 456 13.89 15.24 -13.35
C PRO A 456 14.67 16.32 -14.12
N PHE A 457 15.39 15.91 -15.17
CA PHE A 457 16.03 16.82 -16.13
C PHE A 457 15.02 17.65 -16.92
N TYR A 458 13.77 17.21 -16.93
CA TYR A 458 12.60 17.97 -17.31
C TYR A 458 11.45 17.66 -16.33
N PRO A 459 10.49 18.57 -16.10
CA PRO A 459 9.55 18.40 -14.99
C PRO A 459 8.51 17.30 -15.17
N ASP A 460 8.20 16.92 -16.42
CA ASP A 460 7.05 16.07 -16.76
C ASP A 460 7.41 14.59 -16.93
N THR A 461 8.48 14.12 -16.28
CA THR A 461 8.89 12.71 -16.32
C THR A 461 7.82 11.75 -15.81
N GLY A 462 6.86 12.20 -15.00
CA GLY A 462 5.79 11.36 -14.45
C GLY A 462 4.54 11.19 -15.32
N GLU A 463 4.50 11.75 -16.53
CA GLU A 463 3.34 11.59 -17.42
C GLU A 463 3.06 10.10 -17.76
N LEU A 464 1.79 9.74 -17.92
CA LEU A 464 1.34 8.35 -18.04
C LEU A 464 1.76 7.71 -19.37
N ARG A 465 1.60 8.45 -20.48
CA ARG A 465 1.92 7.93 -21.82
C ARG A 465 3.38 8.20 -22.16
N TRP A 466 4.10 7.13 -22.54
CA TRP A 466 5.53 7.24 -22.86
C TRP A 466 5.79 8.12 -24.09
N GLN A 467 4.86 8.18 -25.05
CA GLN A 467 4.96 9.07 -26.21
C GLN A 467 4.92 10.53 -25.78
N ASP A 468 4.02 10.88 -24.87
CA ASP A 468 3.90 12.23 -24.33
C ASP A 468 5.17 12.60 -23.55
N ARG A 469 5.70 11.68 -22.74
CA ARG A 469 6.99 11.88 -22.04
C ARG A 469 8.13 12.20 -23.01
N LEU A 470 8.26 11.47 -24.11
CA LEU A 470 9.27 11.76 -25.13
C LEU A 470 9.06 13.11 -25.79
N GLN A 471 7.82 13.43 -26.18
CA GLN A 471 7.50 14.72 -26.77
C GLN A 471 7.84 15.86 -25.82
N LEU A 472 7.41 15.76 -24.56
CA LEU A 472 7.67 16.74 -23.50
C LEU A 472 9.17 16.89 -23.24
N MET A 473 9.94 15.81 -23.21
CA MET A 473 11.39 15.86 -23.09
C MET A 473 12.05 16.65 -24.22
N TYR A 474 11.61 16.46 -25.47
CA TYR A 474 12.22 17.16 -26.62
C TYR A 474 11.87 18.65 -26.70
N VAL A 475 10.71 19.06 -26.17
CA VAL A 475 10.29 20.47 -26.14
C VAL A 475 10.64 21.17 -24.82
N ALA A 476 11.07 20.41 -23.80
CA ALA A 476 11.43 20.95 -22.50
C ALA A 476 12.65 21.88 -22.60
N ARG A 477 12.59 22.98 -21.83
CA ARG A 477 13.74 23.88 -21.66
C ARG A 477 14.67 23.32 -20.60
N SER A 478 15.52 22.39 -21.00
CA SER A 478 16.61 21.84 -20.19
C SER A 478 17.93 22.55 -20.50
N PRO A 479 18.80 22.83 -19.50
CA PRO A 479 20.18 23.27 -19.74
C PRO A 479 21.01 22.26 -20.52
N TYR A 480 20.57 21.00 -20.57
CA TYR A 480 21.23 19.87 -21.22
C TYR A 480 20.44 19.39 -22.44
N ARG A 481 21.15 18.84 -23.42
CA ARG A 481 20.53 18.18 -24.58
C ARG A 481 20.12 16.76 -24.18
N LEU A 482 18.82 16.56 -23.95
CA LEU A 482 18.27 15.30 -23.48
C LEU A 482 18.01 14.33 -24.64
N ILE A 483 18.42 13.07 -24.47
CA ILE A 483 18.25 12.03 -25.50
C ILE A 483 17.75 10.74 -24.86
N ALA A 484 16.58 10.25 -25.28
CA ALA A 484 16.18 8.88 -25.02
C ALA A 484 16.79 7.98 -26.10
N LEU A 485 17.51 6.94 -25.68
CA LEU A 485 18.05 5.92 -26.59
C LEU A 485 17.02 4.82 -26.91
N ALA A 486 15.78 5.02 -26.46
CA ALA A 486 14.63 4.13 -26.65
C ALA A 486 13.50 4.86 -27.40
N PRO A 487 12.62 4.13 -28.11
CA PRO A 487 12.62 2.68 -28.35
C PRO A 487 13.51 2.24 -29.54
N PRO A 488 14.07 1.02 -29.53
CA PRO A 488 13.99 0.01 -28.45
C PRO A 488 14.88 0.37 -27.25
N GLU A 489 14.52 -0.10 -26.05
CA GLU A 489 15.34 0.13 -24.86
C GLU A 489 16.71 -0.56 -24.96
N TRP A 490 17.74 0.03 -24.35
CA TRP A 490 19.12 -0.48 -24.35
C TRP A 490 19.72 -0.65 -25.76
N ASP A 491 19.41 0.26 -26.68
CA ASP A 491 19.92 0.24 -28.06
C ASP A 491 21.40 0.66 -28.15
N VAL A 492 22.24 -0.33 -28.45
CA VAL A 492 23.69 -0.16 -28.66
C VAL A 492 24.00 0.70 -29.89
N SER A 493 23.23 0.56 -30.95
CA SER A 493 23.44 1.32 -32.20
C SER A 493 23.09 2.79 -31.99
N ALA A 494 22.05 3.08 -31.20
CA ALA A 494 21.73 4.44 -30.78
C ALA A 494 22.84 5.03 -29.91
N LEU A 495 23.32 4.29 -28.89
CA LEU A 495 24.41 4.74 -28.03
C LEU A 495 25.69 5.08 -28.82
N GLN A 496 26.10 4.19 -29.72
CA GLN A 496 27.32 4.37 -30.53
C GLN A 496 27.22 5.48 -31.57
N ARG A 497 26.00 5.77 -32.06
CA ARG A 497 25.75 6.85 -33.04
C ARG A 497 25.68 8.21 -32.36
N VAL A 498 25.03 8.28 -31.21
CA VAL A 498 24.81 9.53 -30.47
C VAL A 498 26.07 9.94 -29.71
N GLN A 499 26.79 8.98 -29.12
CA GLN A 499 27.96 9.22 -28.26
C GLN A 499 27.72 10.34 -27.23
N PRO A 500 26.65 10.22 -26.40
CA PRO A 500 26.29 11.27 -25.46
C PRO A 500 27.41 11.52 -24.45
N ASP A 501 27.55 12.75 -23.95
CA ASP A 501 28.55 13.10 -22.93
C ASP A 501 28.32 12.34 -21.61
N TYR A 502 27.04 12.15 -21.26
CA TYR A 502 26.61 11.46 -20.05
C TYR A 502 25.51 10.43 -20.33
N VAL A 503 25.56 9.32 -19.59
CA VAL A 503 24.48 8.32 -19.54
C VAL A 503 24.03 8.16 -18.10
N VAL A 504 22.72 8.32 -17.86
CA VAL A 504 22.10 8.20 -16.54
C VAL A 504 21.24 6.95 -16.51
N ILE A 505 21.46 6.11 -15.50
CA ILE A 505 20.76 4.82 -15.34
C ILE A 505 20.22 4.74 -13.91
N SER A 506 18.95 4.36 -13.76
CA SER A 506 18.31 4.03 -12.49
C SER A 506 18.30 2.52 -12.21
N ASP A 507 18.27 2.14 -10.94
CA ASP A 507 18.10 0.75 -10.52
C ASP A 507 16.75 0.17 -10.92
N PHE A 508 15.71 1.02 -11.04
CA PHE A 508 14.44 0.62 -11.63
C PHE A 508 14.58 0.12 -13.07
N GLU A 509 15.52 0.68 -13.83
CA GLU A 509 15.75 0.29 -15.23
C GLU A 509 16.61 -0.96 -15.30
N GLU A 510 17.76 -0.96 -14.62
CA GLU A 510 18.76 -2.02 -14.83
C GLU A 510 18.51 -3.29 -14.02
N ARG A 511 17.89 -3.23 -12.83
CA ARG A 511 17.93 -4.32 -11.84
C ARG A 511 17.41 -5.64 -12.40
N ASP A 512 16.24 -5.60 -13.04
CA ASP A 512 15.56 -6.81 -13.49
C ASP A 512 16.14 -7.34 -14.79
N VAL A 513 16.47 -6.47 -15.74
CA VAL A 513 17.12 -6.86 -17.01
C VAL A 513 18.53 -7.43 -16.78
N LYS A 514 19.25 -6.90 -15.78
CA LYS A 514 20.53 -7.42 -15.29
C LYS A 514 20.37 -8.80 -14.66
N ARG A 515 19.38 -8.97 -13.78
CA ARG A 515 19.10 -10.23 -13.09
C ARG A 515 18.77 -11.37 -14.07
N ILE A 516 17.99 -11.10 -15.11
CA ILE A 516 17.65 -12.12 -16.13
C ILE A 516 18.73 -12.32 -17.19
N GLY A 517 19.76 -11.45 -17.22
CA GLY A 517 20.86 -11.50 -18.18
C GLY A 517 20.44 -11.15 -19.60
N ARG A 518 19.59 -10.12 -19.77
CA ARG A 518 19.09 -9.67 -21.09
C ARG A 518 20.26 -9.31 -22.00
N ALA A 519 20.22 -9.79 -23.25
CA ALA A 519 21.38 -9.73 -24.14
C ALA A 519 21.72 -8.31 -24.61
N ASP A 520 20.69 -7.53 -24.93
CA ASP A 520 20.75 -6.11 -25.28
C ASP A 520 21.34 -5.27 -24.12
N TYR A 521 20.86 -5.46 -22.89
CA TYR A 521 21.40 -4.81 -21.69
C TYR A 521 22.89 -5.14 -21.50
N ARG A 522 23.29 -6.41 -21.64
CA ARG A 522 24.71 -6.80 -21.54
C ARG A 522 25.57 -6.14 -22.62
N ALA A 523 25.08 -6.09 -23.86
CA ALA A 523 25.78 -5.44 -24.96
C ALA A 523 25.89 -3.93 -24.75
N PHE A 524 24.82 -3.29 -24.29
CA PHE A 524 24.80 -1.87 -23.92
C PHE A 524 25.81 -1.57 -22.81
N MET A 525 25.80 -2.36 -21.73
CA MET A 525 26.73 -2.17 -20.62
C MET A 525 28.18 -2.47 -20.98
N ALA A 526 28.45 -3.37 -21.94
CA ALA A 526 29.80 -3.58 -22.46
C ALA A 526 30.36 -2.32 -23.15
N VAL A 527 29.53 -1.59 -23.90
CA VAL A 527 29.91 -0.29 -24.48
C VAL A 527 30.11 0.75 -23.39
N ILE A 528 29.21 0.85 -22.41
CA ILE A 528 29.36 1.75 -21.26
C ILE A 528 30.68 1.49 -20.52
N GLN A 529 31.05 0.23 -20.26
CA GLN A 529 32.29 -0.10 -19.55
C GLN A 529 33.56 0.24 -20.34
N ARG A 530 33.48 0.11 -21.68
CA ARG A 530 34.59 0.40 -22.60
C ARG A 530 34.80 1.90 -22.80
N ASP A 531 33.72 2.63 -23.11
CA ASP A 531 33.79 4.00 -23.63
C ASP A 531 33.45 5.07 -22.58
N TYR A 532 32.83 4.67 -21.47
CA TYR A 532 32.43 5.56 -20.39
C TYR A 532 33.14 5.18 -19.07
N ARG A 533 33.16 6.13 -18.13
CA ARG A 533 33.57 5.93 -16.74
C ARG A 533 32.44 6.30 -15.80
N LEU A 534 32.25 5.50 -14.75
CA LEU A 534 31.31 5.83 -13.68
C LEU A 534 31.87 7.01 -12.87
N VAL A 535 31.18 8.16 -12.91
CA VAL A 535 31.64 9.39 -12.22
C VAL A 535 30.91 9.63 -10.90
N ARG A 536 29.68 9.14 -10.76
CA ARG A 536 28.88 9.35 -9.55
C ARG A 536 27.82 8.26 -9.36
N VAL A 537 27.51 7.98 -8.10
CA VAL A 537 26.40 7.12 -7.70
C VAL A 537 25.65 7.81 -6.57
N PHE A 538 24.34 7.98 -6.72
CA PHE A 538 23.45 8.51 -5.68
C PHE A 538 22.60 7.36 -5.15
N ARG A 539 22.54 7.21 -3.82
CA ARG A 539 21.79 6.14 -3.14
C ARG A 539 21.12 6.67 -1.91
N ASN A 540 19.96 6.08 -1.58
CA ASN A 540 19.26 6.34 -0.34
C ASN A 540 19.00 5.04 0.42
N ASP A 541 20.09 4.41 0.86
CA ASP A 541 20.04 3.14 1.58
C ASP A 541 19.46 3.33 3.01
N PRO A 542 18.60 2.40 3.50
CA PRO A 542 18.18 2.34 4.90
C PRO A 542 19.31 1.76 5.79
N ARG A 543 20.46 2.42 5.80
CA ARG A 543 21.63 2.01 6.61
C ARG A 543 21.37 2.14 8.12
N PRO A 544 21.93 1.25 8.94
CA PRO A 544 22.82 0.13 8.59
C PRO A 544 22.09 -1.18 8.21
N LEU A 545 20.75 -1.16 8.06
CA LEU A 545 19.95 -2.39 7.99
C LEU A 545 20.04 -3.11 6.65
N ALA A 546 20.00 -2.36 5.53
CA ALA A 546 20.09 -2.94 4.20
C ALA A 546 20.60 -1.93 3.17
N HIS A 547 21.06 -2.47 2.04
CA HIS A 547 21.24 -1.74 0.79
C HIS A 547 19.97 -1.80 -0.04
N ALA A 548 19.71 -0.75 -0.84
CA ALA A 548 18.56 -0.66 -1.73
C ALA A 548 18.43 -1.90 -2.65
N ASP A 549 19.55 -2.42 -3.14
CA ASP A 549 19.62 -3.59 -4.04
C ASP A 549 18.96 -4.86 -3.43
N ALA A 550 18.89 -4.96 -2.10
CA ALA A 550 18.28 -6.09 -1.38
C ALA A 550 16.79 -5.87 -1.06
N LEU A 551 16.25 -4.68 -1.30
CA LEU A 551 14.86 -4.34 -0.99
C LEU A 551 13.89 -4.88 -2.04
N PRO A 552 12.64 -5.20 -1.67
CA PRO A 552 11.58 -5.49 -2.63
C PRO A 552 11.36 -4.31 -3.58
N HIS A 553 10.86 -4.59 -4.78
CA HIS A 553 10.70 -3.59 -5.85
C HIS A 553 9.90 -2.36 -5.38
N ASP A 554 8.81 -2.55 -4.62
CA ASP A 554 8.00 -1.43 -4.09
C ASP A 554 8.73 -0.49 -3.11
N LEU A 555 9.83 -0.93 -2.49
CA LEU A 555 10.60 -0.06 -1.60
C LEU A 555 11.69 0.73 -2.35
N LEU A 556 11.93 0.42 -3.62
CA LEU A 556 12.84 1.20 -4.44
C LEU A 556 12.29 2.62 -4.70
N TYR A 557 10.96 2.84 -4.62
CA TYR A 557 10.38 4.17 -4.84
C TYR A 557 11.06 5.23 -3.99
N ILE A 558 11.28 4.94 -2.70
CA ILE A 558 11.88 5.83 -1.70
C ILE A 558 13.39 5.63 -1.52
N CYS A 559 13.91 4.52 -2.04
CA CYS A 559 15.31 4.14 -1.93
C CYS A 559 15.95 3.89 -3.31
N PRO A 560 15.77 4.76 -4.33
CA PRO A 560 16.33 4.49 -5.65
C PRO A 560 17.85 4.61 -5.63
N ALA A 561 18.50 4.03 -6.64
CA ALA A 561 19.90 4.27 -6.95
C ALA A 561 20.04 4.84 -8.37
N ILE A 562 20.87 5.87 -8.50
CA ILE A 562 21.15 6.53 -9.78
C ILE A 562 22.64 6.45 -10.06
N TRP A 563 23.00 5.89 -11.21
CA TRP A 563 24.38 5.86 -11.72
C TRP A 563 24.54 6.89 -12.83
N VAL A 564 25.65 7.63 -12.76
CA VAL A 564 26.02 8.62 -13.77
C VAL A 564 27.35 8.20 -14.39
N TYR A 565 27.30 7.92 -15.69
CA TYR A 565 28.45 7.61 -16.52
C TYR A 565 28.79 8.83 -17.38
N ALA A 566 30.08 9.10 -17.55
CA ALA A 566 30.59 10.15 -18.45
C ALA A 566 31.53 9.53 -19.48
N THR A 567 31.55 10.08 -20.69
CA THR A 567 32.50 9.68 -21.74
C THR A 567 33.94 9.80 -21.24
N ARG A 568 34.80 8.85 -21.62
CA ARG A 568 36.19 8.76 -21.15
C ARG A 568 37.09 9.87 -21.67
#